data_AF-A0A950EQ70-F1
#
_entry.id   AF-A0A950EQ70-F1
#
_cell.length_a   1.000
_cell.length_b   1.000
_cell.length_c   1.000
_cell.angle_alpha   90.00
_cell.angle_beta   90.00
_cell.angle_gamma   90.00
#
_symmetry.space_group_name_H-M   'P 1'
#
loop_
_entity.id
_entity.type
_entity.pdbx_description
1 polymer ?
#
loop_
_entity_poly.entity_id
_entity_poly.type
_entity_poly.pdbx_seq_one_letter_code
_entity_poly.pdbx_strand_id
1 'polypeptide(L)' 'MSANPRRALVVIDVQNEYVSGDLPIEFPPIDTSLANIGRAMDAARAAGVPVVVV' A
#
# COMPACT_ATOMS: atom_id res chain seq x y z
N MET A 1 21.91 -20.28 -5.70
CA MET A 1 20.52 -20.09 -5.25
C MET A 1 20.42 -18.68 -4.70
N SER A 2 19.53 -17.82 -5.21
CA SER A 2 19.33 -16.50 -4.61
C SER A 2 18.67 -16.69 -3.24
N ALA A 3 19.14 -15.96 -2.23
CA ALA A 3 18.53 -15.98 -0.90
C ALA A 3 17.08 -15.46 -1.01
N ASN A 4 16.16 -16.05 -0.26
CA ASN A 4 14.77 -15.61 -0.28
C ASN A 4 14.67 -14.22 0.38
N PRO A 5 14.16 -13.17 -0.30
CA PRO A 5 14.17 -11.83 0.26
C PRO A 5 13.33 -11.72 1.53
N ARG A 6 13.91 -11.14 2.59
CA ARG A 6 13.17 -10.72 3.79
C ARG A 6 12.48 -9.39 3.49
N ARG A 7 11.14 -9.40 3.48
CA ARG A 7 10.30 -8.29 3.03
C ARG A 7 9.64 -7.57 4.20
N ALA A 8 9.30 -6.30 3.99
CA ALA A 8 8.36 -5.51 4.77
C ALA A 8 7.51 -4.68 3.78
N LEU A 9 6.26 -4.41 4.12
CA LEU A 9 5.39 -3.52 3.36
C LEU A 9 5.33 -2.17 4.08
N VAL A 10 5.76 -1.11 3.40
CA VAL A 10 5.59 0.26 3.88
C VAL A 10 4.46 0.89 3.07
N VAL A 11 3.43 1.36 3.76
CA VAL A 11 2.27 2.06 3.18
C VAL A 11 2.44 3.53 3.50
N ILE A 12 2.73 4.34 2.48
CA ILE A 12 3.11 5.74 2.63
C ILE A 12 1.90 6.63 2.36
N ASP A 13 1.54 7.46 3.32
CA ASP A 13 0.61 8.57 3.21
C ASP A 13 -0.72 8.22 2.49
N VAL A 14 -1.31 7.08 2.85
CA VAL A 14 -2.64 6.70 2.35
C VAL A 14 -3.69 7.47 3.16
N GLN A 15 -3.83 8.74 2.81
CA GLN A 15 -4.63 9.74 3.53
C GLN A 15 -5.78 10.26 2.65
N ASN A 16 -6.82 10.79 3.30
CA ASN A 16 -7.99 11.33 2.61
C ASN A 16 -7.66 12.55 1.73
N GLU A 17 -6.55 13.25 1.98
CA GLU A 17 -6.11 14.42 1.19
C GLU A 17 -5.99 14.08 -0.31
N TYR A 18 -5.59 12.85 -0.62
CA TYR A 18 -5.41 12.35 -1.98
C TYR A 18 -6.67 11.79 -2.64
N VAL A 19 -7.76 11.68 -1.88
CA VAL A 19 -9.03 11.07 -2.32
C VAL A 19 -10.13 12.12 -2.40
N SER A 20 -10.29 12.91 -1.33
CA SER A 20 -11.37 13.88 -1.17
C SER A 20 -10.90 15.26 -0.72
N GLY A 21 -9.58 15.45 -0.56
CA GLY A 21 -8.96 16.72 -0.21
C GLY A 21 -8.60 17.57 -1.42
N ASP A 22 -7.67 18.50 -1.21
CA ASP A 22 -7.27 19.51 -2.20
C ASP A 22 -6.13 19.02 -3.11
N LEU A 23 -5.60 17.80 -2.87
CA LEU A 23 -4.51 17.20 -3.65
C LEU A 23 -4.91 15.84 -4.27
N PRO A 24 -5.94 15.79 -5.13
CA PRO A 24 -6.39 14.52 -5.71
C PRO A 24 -5.30 13.87 -6.59
N ILE A 25 -5.09 12.57 -6.40
CA ILE A 25 -4.23 11.79 -7.30
C ILE A 25 -5.01 11.45 -8.58
N GLU A 26 -4.46 11.83 -9.74
CA GLU A 26 -5.11 11.63 -11.03
C GLU A 26 -4.66 10.37 -11.79
N PHE A 27 -3.45 9.86 -11.52
CA PHE A 27 -2.96 8.65 -12.16
C PHE A 27 -2.03 7.82 -11.26
N PRO A 28 -2.21 6.48 -11.21
CA PRO A 28 -3.35 5.74 -11.74
C PRO A 28 -4.67 6.12 -11.00
N PRO A 29 -5.85 5.74 -11.51
CA PRO A 29 -7.12 6.04 -10.83
C PRO A 29 -7.07 5.64 -9.36
N ILE A 30 -7.45 6.55 -8.46
CA ILE A 30 -7.23 6.38 -7.02
C ILE A 30 -7.86 5.11 -6.46
N ASP A 31 -9.06 4.74 -6.92
CA ASP A 31 -9.73 3.50 -6.50
C ASP A 31 -8.93 2.24 -6.85
N THR A 32 -8.20 2.26 -7.97
CA THR A 32 -7.33 1.14 -8.36
C THR A 32 -6.15 1.03 -7.39
N SER A 33 -5.53 2.16 -7.04
CA SER A 33 -4.45 2.20 -6.05
C SER A 33 -4.92 1.74 -4.68
N LEU A 34 -6.05 2.25 -4.18
CA LEU A 34 -6.61 1.89 -2.89
C LEU A 34 -6.96 0.40 -2.80
N ALA A 35 -7.57 -0.15 -3.84
CA ALA A 35 -7.83 -1.59 -3.92
C ALA A 35 -6.54 -2.43 -3.90
N ASN A 36 -5.48 -1.98 -4.59
CA ASN A 36 -4.18 -2.66 -4.58
C ASN A 36 -3.47 -2.57 -3.23
N ILE A 37 -3.53 -1.41 -2.58
CA ILE A 37 -2.98 -1.20 -1.23
C ILE A 37 -3.65 -2.15 -0.24
N GLY A 38 -4.98 -2.23 -0.24
CA GLY A 38 -5.73 -3.17 0.60
C GLY A 38 -5.29 -4.61 0.39
N ARG A 39 -5.25 -5.06 -0.89
CA ARG A 39 -4.77 -6.41 -1.24
C ARG A 39 -3.33 -6.67 -0.79
N ALA A 40 -2.43 -5.69 -0.90
CA ALA A 40 -1.05 -5.82 -0.47
C ALA A 40 -0.94 -5.94 1.05
N MET A 41 -1.72 -5.14 1.80
CA MET A 41 -1.76 -5.20 3.26
C MET A 41 -2.31 -6.53 3.76
N ASP A 42 -3.38 -7.05 3.13
CA ASP A 42 -3.95 -8.35 3.47
C ASP A 42 -2.97 -9.49 3.20
N ALA A 43 -2.34 -9.49 2.02
CA ALA A 43 -1.32 -10.48 1.66
C ALA A 43 -0.11 -10.43 2.59
N ALA A 44 0.35 -9.23 2.96
CA ALA A 44 1.46 -9.05 3.88
C ALA A 44 1.11 -9.62 5.27
N ARG A 45 -0.08 -9.32 5.80
CA ARG A 45 -0.55 -9.87 7.07
C ARG A 45 -0.65 -11.40 7.03
N ALA A 46 -1.25 -11.95 5.97
CA ALA A 46 -1.39 -13.41 5.80
C ALA A 46 -0.03 -14.12 5.71
N ALA A 47 0.98 -13.47 5.12
CA ALA A 47 2.34 -14.01 4.99
C ALA A 47 3.27 -13.71 6.17
N GLY A 48 2.79 -13.03 7.22
CA GLY A 48 3.63 -12.60 8.34
C GLY A 48 4.69 -11.55 7.97
N VAL A 49 4.49 -10.84 6.85
CA VAL A 49 5.35 -9.73 6.42
C VAL A 49 5.00 -8.50 7.27
N PRO A 50 5.98 -7.85 7.94
CA PRO A 50 5.72 -6.63 8.69
C PRO A 50 5.10 -5.54 7.83
N VAL A 51 4.04 -4.89 8.33
CA VAL A 51 3.39 -3.76 7.68
C VAL A 51 3.65 -2.52 8.53
N VAL A 52 4.19 -1.47 7.91
CA VAL A 52 4.42 -0.16 8.50
C VAL A 52 3.56 0.85 7.73
N VAL A 53 2.83 1.68 8.45
CA VAL A 53 2.04 2.78 7.88
C VAL A 53 2.70 4.09 8.30
N VAL A 54 2.88 4.99 7.36
CA VAL A 54 3.46 6.32 7.56
C VAL A 54 2.39 7.36 7.23
#